data_AF-A0A4Q0ZBZ3-F1
#
_entry.id   AF-A0A4Q0ZBZ3-F1
#
_cell.length_a   1.000
_cell.length_b   1.000
_cell.length_c   1.000
_cell.angle_alpha   90.00
_cell.angle_beta   90.00
_cell.angle_gamma   90.00
#
_symmetry.space_group_name_H-M   'P 1'
#
loop_
_entity.id
_entity.type
_entity.pdbx_description
1 polymer ?
#
loop_
_entity_poly.entity_id
_entity_poly.type
_entity_poly.pdbx_seq_one_letter_code
_entity_poly.pdbx_strand_id
1 'polypeptide(L)'
;MISTNKYSYYFYTILTLLFCILIFKADTSLSISYKEALNVFVNTSVLSIITNISIYLFGQNDIALRIPFILFYVASVILMYKITLNYFKYEKDRLISIVVFMLLPGVLSASLLVNSAIIVIFCTLLYVYYFEKYKKHSYFLLLLFLLIDNSFAVLYLSLFFYSIKENDKKLLYFSLILFFLSMFIYGFSTDGKPRGFLIDTVAIYATIFSPILFLYFIYTVYRAAIKQEYNLSWYISITALFLSIVISFRQRVYIEDFAPYVVIGVPLMIKTFLHSYRVRLKEFRKTYNILAIVTVSMLLINVVLTLVNKPLYLILPNPTKHFVYQYHFIEELSNELKKKNINGLNSFDKELMLRLKFYGLQEGDNYFISSKEFYNYDEKISIKYYNKELFVVYLKKLK
;
A
#
# COMPACT_ATOMS: atom_id res chain seq x y z
N MET A 1 26.62 -6.81 -24.05
CA MET A 1 25.89 -8.06 -24.35
C MET A 1 25.36 -8.63 -23.05
N ILE A 2 24.06 -8.45 -22.77
CA ILE A 2 23.42 -9.06 -21.60
C ILE A 2 23.18 -10.52 -21.97
N SER A 3 23.88 -11.46 -21.35
CA SER A 3 23.45 -12.86 -21.41
C SER A 3 22.06 -12.92 -20.78
N THR A 4 21.02 -12.95 -21.60
CA THR A 4 19.64 -12.96 -21.16
C THR A 4 19.37 -14.29 -20.48
N ASN A 5 19.59 -14.31 -19.17
CA ASN A 5 19.33 -15.45 -18.32
C ASN A 5 17.83 -15.76 -18.36
N LYS A 6 17.44 -17.03 -18.49
CA LYS A 6 16.05 -17.51 -18.50
C LYS A 6 15.17 -16.87 -17.40
N TYR A 7 15.75 -16.57 -16.25
CA TYR A 7 15.08 -15.92 -15.12
C TYR A 7 14.70 -14.45 -15.36
N SER A 8 15.42 -13.71 -16.20
CA SER A 8 15.02 -12.33 -16.54
C SER A 8 13.76 -12.32 -17.39
N TYR A 9 13.61 -13.28 -18.31
CA TYR A 9 12.36 -13.48 -19.08
C TYR A 9 11.19 -13.84 -18.15
N TYR A 10 11.41 -14.74 -17.18
CA TYR A 10 10.40 -15.06 -16.16
C TYR A 10 10.02 -13.85 -15.31
N PHE A 11 11.00 -13.01 -14.94
CA PHE A 11 10.71 -11.78 -14.22
C PHE A 11 9.79 -10.85 -15.02
N TYR A 12 10.12 -10.55 -16.28
CA TYR A 12 9.31 -9.64 -17.09
C TYR A 12 7.93 -10.21 -17.40
N THR A 13 7.81 -11.51 -17.67
CA THR A 13 6.51 -12.16 -17.90
C THR A 13 5.60 -12.16 -16.67
N ILE A 14 6.15 -12.39 -15.47
CA ILE A 14 5.38 -12.28 -14.22
C ILE A 14 4.95 -10.83 -13.97
N LEU A 15 5.85 -9.87 -14.19
CA LEU A 15 5.56 -8.45 -14.01
C LEU A 15 4.46 -7.97 -14.96
N THR A 16 4.51 -8.34 -16.24
CA THR A 16 3.46 -7.98 -17.21
C THR A 16 2.12 -8.62 -16.86
N LEU A 17 2.13 -9.89 -16.45
CA LEU A 17 0.92 -10.59 -16.01
C LEU A 17 0.29 -9.89 -14.79
N LEU A 18 1.09 -9.53 -13.78
CA LEU A 18 0.59 -8.81 -12.60
C LEU A 18 0.08 -7.41 -12.96
N PHE A 19 0.76 -6.69 -13.86
CA PHE A 19 0.29 -5.40 -14.34
C PHE A 19 -1.10 -5.50 -15.00
N CYS A 20 -1.30 -6.49 -15.87
CA CYS A 20 -2.61 -6.75 -16.48
C CYS A 20 -3.68 -7.09 -15.44
N ILE A 21 -3.35 -7.90 -14.43
CA ILE A 21 -4.27 -8.24 -13.33
C ILE A 21 -4.66 -6.98 -12.54
N LEU A 22 -3.69 -6.10 -12.23
CA LEU A 22 -3.95 -4.87 -11.49
C LEU A 22 -4.84 -3.90 -12.28
N ILE A 23 -4.63 -3.74 -13.58
CA ILE A 23 -5.51 -2.92 -14.44
C ILE A 23 -6.92 -3.50 -14.46
N PHE A 24 -7.05 -4.80 -14.70
CA PHE A 24 -8.37 -5.45 -14.72
C PHE A 24 -9.10 -5.30 -13.38
N LYS A 25 -8.38 -5.39 -12.26
CA LYS A 25 -8.94 -5.19 -10.92
C LYS A 25 -9.37 -3.75 -10.68
N ALA A 26 -8.57 -2.78 -11.14
CA ALA A 26 -8.86 -1.35 -11.01
C ALA A 26 -10.16 -0.96 -11.72
N ASP A 27 -10.46 -1.59 -12.86
CA ASP A 27 -11.70 -1.36 -13.62
C ASP A 27 -12.92 -2.04 -12.99
N THR A 28 -12.81 -3.32 -12.66
CA THR A 28 -14.01 -4.17 -12.44
C THR A 28 -14.57 -4.14 -11.01
N SER A 29 -13.89 -3.53 -10.05
CA SER A 29 -14.19 -3.85 -8.65
C SER A 29 -13.96 -2.75 -7.62
N LEU A 30 -13.29 -1.66 -7.95
CA LEU A 30 -12.98 -0.63 -6.98
C LEU A 30 -13.56 0.70 -7.45
N SER A 31 -14.68 1.08 -6.86
CA SER A 31 -15.20 2.44 -6.95
C SER A 31 -14.40 3.39 -6.06
N ILE A 32 -14.44 4.69 -6.37
CA ILE A 32 -13.76 5.71 -5.57
C ILE A 32 -14.28 5.72 -4.12
N SER A 33 -13.37 5.74 -3.15
CA SER A 33 -13.72 5.95 -1.74
C SER A 33 -13.81 7.44 -1.39
N TYR A 34 -14.40 7.76 -0.25
CA TYR A 34 -14.49 9.15 0.22
C TYR A 34 -13.11 9.82 0.39
N LYS A 35 -12.13 9.11 0.96
CA LYS A 35 -10.76 9.63 1.13
C LYS A 35 -10.09 9.94 -0.21
N GLU A 36 -10.31 9.10 -1.21
CA GLU A 36 -9.79 9.31 -2.56
C GLU A 36 -10.49 10.48 -3.25
N ALA A 37 -11.81 10.61 -3.09
CA ALA A 37 -12.57 11.74 -3.61
C ALA A 37 -12.13 13.07 -2.98
N LEU A 38 -11.83 13.09 -1.66
CA LEU A 38 -11.23 14.25 -1.00
C LEU A 38 -9.87 14.62 -1.61
N ASN A 39 -9.03 13.61 -1.90
CA ASN A 39 -7.75 13.85 -2.54
C ASN A 39 -7.90 14.43 -3.96
N VAL A 40 -8.90 13.99 -4.72
CA VAL A 40 -9.15 14.49 -6.08
C VAL A 40 -9.70 15.92 -6.07
N PHE A 41 -10.69 16.22 -5.23
CA PHE A 41 -11.47 17.46 -5.33
C PHE A 41 -11.15 18.55 -4.31
N VAL A 42 -10.58 18.20 -3.15
CA VAL A 42 -10.47 19.13 -2.00
C VAL A 42 -9.00 19.37 -1.62
N ASN A 43 -8.22 18.31 -1.48
CA ASN A 43 -6.85 18.41 -1.00
C ASN A 43 -5.89 18.88 -2.10
N THR A 44 -4.82 19.56 -1.70
CA THR A 44 -3.77 20.11 -2.58
C THR A 44 -2.41 19.44 -2.38
N SER A 45 -2.39 18.15 -2.03
CA SER A 45 -1.15 17.38 -1.83
C SER A 45 -0.50 16.96 -3.16
N VAL A 46 0.77 16.52 -3.11
CA VAL A 46 1.45 15.93 -4.28
C VAL A 46 0.65 14.75 -4.86
N LEU A 47 0.00 13.98 -3.98
CA LEU A 47 -0.92 12.91 -4.35
C LEU A 47 -2.07 13.42 -5.24
N SER A 48 -2.72 14.53 -4.84
CA SER A 48 -3.79 15.20 -5.60
C SER A 48 -3.33 15.66 -6.98
N ILE A 49 -2.13 16.24 -7.05
CA ILE A 49 -1.55 16.70 -8.32
C ILE A 49 -1.34 15.52 -9.28
N ILE A 50 -0.76 14.41 -8.79
CA ILE A 50 -0.54 13.20 -9.58
C ILE A 50 -1.86 12.61 -10.09
N THR A 51 -2.88 12.53 -9.24
CA THR A 51 -4.20 12.02 -9.64
C THR A 51 -4.88 12.91 -10.66
N ASN A 52 -4.85 14.22 -10.45
CA ASN A 52 -5.53 15.18 -11.32
C ASN A 52 -4.88 15.25 -12.71
N ILE A 53 -3.55 15.13 -12.80
CA ILE A 53 -2.85 15.01 -14.10
C ILE A 53 -3.33 13.76 -14.85
N SER A 54 -3.46 12.62 -14.17
CA SER A 54 -3.92 11.39 -14.81
C SER A 54 -5.37 11.48 -15.28
N ILE A 55 -6.26 12.04 -14.44
CA ILE A 55 -7.67 12.26 -14.78
C ILE A 55 -7.81 13.24 -15.95
N TYR A 56 -6.97 14.28 -16.00
CA TYR A 56 -6.96 15.22 -17.13
C TYR A 56 -6.54 14.54 -18.44
N LEU A 57 -5.56 13.63 -18.41
CA LEU A 57 -5.05 12.95 -19.60
C LEU A 57 -5.95 11.80 -20.09
N PHE A 58 -6.54 11.03 -19.17
CA PHE A 58 -7.27 9.79 -19.49
C PHE A 58 -8.78 9.84 -19.21
N GLY A 59 -9.30 10.95 -18.68
CA GLY A 59 -10.70 11.12 -18.29
C GLY A 59 -11.02 10.73 -16.85
N GLN A 60 -12.23 11.03 -16.39
CA GLN A 60 -12.73 10.73 -15.04
C GLN A 60 -13.22 9.29 -14.92
N ASN A 61 -12.29 8.33 -14.90
CA ASN A 61 -12.58 6.90 -14.78
C ASN A 61 -11.75 6.25 -13.65
N ASP A 62 -12.22 5.11 -13.15
CA ASP A 62 -11.56 4.35 -12.08
C ASP A 62 -10.15 3.86 -12.44
N ILE A 63 -9.91 3.56 -13.72
CA ILE A 63 -8.57 3.24 -14.24
C ILE A 63 -7.67 4.47 -14.22
N ALA A 64 -8.15 5.61 -14.73
CA ALA A 64 -7.37 6.85 -14.83
C ALA A 64 -6.92 7.32 -13.44
N LEU A 65 -7.75 7.14 -12.42
CA LEU A 65 -7.41 7.43 -11.04
C LEU A 65 -6.22 6.61 -10.52
N ARG A 66 -6.08 5.35 -10.97
CA ARG A 66 -5.16 4.35 -10.39
C ARG A 66 -3.90 4.09 -11.21
N ILE A 67 -3.91 4.36 -12.51
CA ILE A 67 -2.76 4.18 -13.41
C ILE A 67 -1.45 4.72 -12.82
N PRO A 68 -1.37 5.95 -12.26
CA PRO A 68 -0.12 6.46 -11.72
C PRO A 68 0.48 5.58 -10.63
N PHE A 69 -0.36 5.05 -9.72
CA PHE A 69 0.05 4.19 -8.61
C PHE A 69 0.49 2.80 -9.09
N ILE A 70 -0.19 2.26 -10.09
CA ILE A 70 0.22 1.02 -10.76
C ILE A 70 1.58 1.22 -11.46
N LEU A 71 1.82 2.37 -12.09
CA LEU A 71 3.11 2.69 -12.70
C LEU A 71 4.22 2.84 -11.64
N PHE A 72 3.96 3.50 -10.51
CA PHE A 72 4.90 3.55 -9.38
C PHE A 72 5.20 2.15 -8.82
N TYR A 73 4.21 1.26 -8.79
CA TYR A 73 4.41 -0.14 -8.43
C TYR A 73 5.35 -0.85 -9.41
N VAL A 74 5.10 -0.77 -10.72
CA VAL A 74 5.96 -1.36 -11.75
C VAL A 74 7.39 -0.81 -11.64
N ALA A 75 7.54 0.50 -11.47
CA ALA A 75 8.83 1.14 -11.29
C ALA A 75 9.56 0.67 -10.01
N SER A 76 8.82 0.51 -8.90
CA SER A 76 9.34 -0.05 -7.64
C SER A 76 9.84 -1.47 -7.80
N VAL A 77 9.09 -2.32 -8.51
CA VAL A 77 9.50 -3.70 -8.78
C VAL A 77 10.75 -3.76 -9.66
N ILE A 78 10.85 -2.89 -10.67
CA ILE A 78 12.06 -2.78 -11.51
C ILE A 78 13.26 -2.31 -10.68
N LEU A 79 13.08 -1.35 -9.77
CA LEU A 79 14.15 -0.91 -8.86
C LEU A 79 14.57 -2.05 -7.93
N MET A 80 13.63 -2.79 -7.34
CA MET A 80 13.91 -3.96 -6.52
C MET A 80 14.67 -5.04 -7.31
N TYR A 81 14.31 -5.26 -8.58
CA TYR A 81 15.05 -6.15 -9.47
C TYR A 81 16.49 -5.67 -9.68
N LYS A 82 16.72 -4.36 -9.85
CA LYS A 82 18.08 -3.81 -10.01
C LYS A 82 18.91 -3.85 -8.72
N ILE A 83 18.34 -3.51 -7.57
CA ILE A 83 18.97 -3.58 -6.24
C ILE A 83 19.48 -5.00 -5.97
N THR A 84 18.64 -5.99 -6.28
CA THR A 84 18.96 -7.40 -5.97
C THR A 84 19.94 -8.08 -6.93
N LEU A 85 20.46 -7.39 -7.96
CA LEU A 85 21.36 -7.95 -8.99
C LEU A 85 22.55 -8.72 -8.39
N ASN A 86 23.24 -8.12 -7.43
CA ASN A 86 24.44 -8.71 -6.79
C ASN A 86 24.17 -9.19 -5.35
N TYR A 87 22.89 -9.27 -4.96
CA TYR A 87 22.52 -9.57 -3.58
C TYR A 87 22.48 -11.08 -3.29
N PHE A 88 22.10 -11.88 -4.29
CA PHE A 88 21.96 -13.33 -4.20
C PHE A 88 23.01 -14.06 -5.02
N LYS A 89 23.43 -15.24 -4.55
CA LYS A 89 24.38 -16.11 -5.28
C LYS A 89 23.75 -16.74 -6.53
N TYR A 90 22.45 -17.02 -6.52
CA TYR A 90 21.75 -17.66 -7.63
C TYR A 90 20.57 -16.80 -8.10
N GLU A 91 20.38 -16.75 -9.41
CA GLU A 91 19.34 -15.95 -10.06
C GLU A 91 17.92 -16.46 -9.76
N LYS A 92 17.77 -17.76 -9.47
CA LYS A 92 16.51 -18.32 -8.96
C LYS A 92 16.10 -17.69 -7.62
N ASP A 93 17.06 -17.46 -6.73
CA ASP A 93 16.79 -16.91 -5.40
C ASP A 93 16.36 -15.46 -5.48
N ARG A 94 17.01 -14.72 -6.38
CA ARG A 94 16.63 -13.35 -6.73
C ARG A 94 15.21 -13.30 -7.28
N LEU A 95 14.87 -14.18 -8.24
CA LEU A 95 13.49 -14.28 -8.75
C LEU A 95 12.50 -14.53 -7.60
N ILE A 96 12.77 -15.48 -6.70
CA ILE A 96 11.90 -15.77 -5.53
C ILE A 96 11.74 -14.51 -4.68
N SER A 97 12.82 -13.79 -4.38
CA SER A 97 12.75 -12.58 -3.56
C SER A 97 11.86 -11.51 -4.17
N ILE A 98 11.94 -11.33 -5.49
CA ILE A 98 11.18 -10.29 -6.19
C ILE A 98 9.73 -10.73 -6.35
N VAL A 99 9.46 -12.01 -6.61
CA VAL A 99 8.09 -12.56 -6.63
C VAL A 99 7.42 -12.41 -5.28
N VAL A 100 8.13 -12.68 -4.17
CA VAL A 100 7.59 -12.43 -2.83
C VAL A 100 7.26 -10.95 -2.66
N PHE A 101 8.17 -10.03 -3.00
CA PHE A 101 7.92 -8.59 -2.93
C PHE A 101 6.72 -8.14 -3.78
N MET A 102 6.61 -8.64 -5.03
CA MET A 102 5.49 -8.37 -5.95
C MET A 102 4.15 -8.85 -5.40
N LEU A 103 4.14 -10.01 -4.72
CA LEU A 103 2.92 -10.64 -4.22
C LEU A 103 2.57 -10.22 -2.79
N LEU A 104 3.32 -9.32 -2.15
CA LEU A 104 2.95 -8.87 -0.81
C LEU A 104 1.59 -8.16 -0.86
N PRO A 105 0.59 -8.60 -0.06
CA PRO A 105 -0.74 -8.00 -0.04
C PRO A 105 -0.69 -6.49 0.15
N GLY A 106 0.20 -6.00 1.03
CA GLY A 106 0.39 -4.59 1.29
C GLY A 106 0.89 -3.77 0.09
N VAL A 107 1.80 -4.34 -0.71
CA VAL A 107 2.33 -3.68 -1.91
C VAL A 107 1.28 -3.65 -3.00
N LEU A 108 0.53 -4.74 -3.17
CA LEU A 108 -0.60 -4.83 -4.11
C LEU A 108 -1.75 -3.89 -3.69
N SER A 109 -2.06 -3.78 -2.40
CA SER A 109 -3.08 -2.84 -1.94
C SER A 109 -2.64 -1.38 -2.12
N ALA A 110 -1.37 -1.08 -1.87
CA ALA A 110 -0.83 0.26 -2.06
C ALA A 110 -0.81 0.71 -3.53
N SER A 111 -0.79 -0.22 -4.49
CA SER A 111 -0.85 0.09 -5.92
C SER A 111 -2.27 0.26 -6.46
N LEU A 112 -3.26 -0.35 -5.82
CA LEU A 112 -4.68 -0.26 -6.20
C LEU A 112 -5.41 0.90 -5.54
N LEU A 113 -4.95 1.34 -4.36
CA LEU A 113 -5.52 2.46 -3.63
C LEU A 113 -4.76 3.75 -3.96
N VAL A 114 -5.46 4.87 -4.02
CA VAL A 114 -4.84 6.20 -4.17
C VAL A 114 -4.24 6.61 -2.83
N ASN A 115 -3.01 6.17 -2.59
CA ASN A 115 -2.28 6.39 -1.33
C ASN A 115 -0.81 6.75 -1.60
N SER A 116 -0.21 7.55 -0.71
CA SER A 116 1.21 7.93 -0.76
C SER A 116 2.15 6.74 -0.56
N ALA A 117 1.70 5.67 0.11
CA ALA A 117 2.51 4.49 0.44
C ALA A 117 3.33 3.93 -0.74
N ILE A 118 2.75 3.77 -1.94
CA ILE A 118 3.48 3.23 -3.10
C ILE A 118 4.51 4.21 -3.68
N ILE A 119 4.23 5.51 -3.59
CA ILE A 119 5.17 6.58 -3.97
C ILE A 119 6.37 6.54 -3.01
N VAL A 120 6.10 6.35 -1.72
CA VAL A 120 7.13 6.21 -0.69
C VAL A 120 7.99 4.96 -0.92
N ILE A 121 7.38 3.81 -1.23
CA ILE A 121 8.13 2.59 -1.64
C ILE A 121 9.03 2.88 -2.84
N PHE A 122 8.50 3.55 -3.87
CA PHE A 122 9.27 3.89 -5.06
C PHE A 122 10.47 4.79 -4.74
N CYS A 123 10.24 5.91 -4.05
CA CYS A 123 11.27 6.89 -3.70
C CYS A 123 12.35 6.30 -2.81
N THR A 124 11.96 5.47 -1.84
CA THR A 124 12.92 4.80 -0.95
C THR A 124 13.77 3.78 -1.69
N LEU A 125 13.18 2.96 -2.56
CA LEU A 125 13.93 2.06 -3.42
C LEU A 125 14.83 2.83 -4.40
N LEU A 126 14.39 3.99 -4.92
CA LEU A 126 15.20 4.84 -5.78
C LEU A 126 16.45 5.34 -5.04
N TYR A 127 16.29 5.74 -3.78
CA TYR A 127 17.39 6.15 -2.92
C TYR A 127 18.35 4.99 -2.60
N VAL A 128 17.82 3.82 -2.22
CA VAL A 128 18.63 2.63 -1.94
C VAL A 128 19.39 2.20 -3.18
N TYR A 129 18.75 2.20 -4.36
CA TYR A 129 19.39 1.89 -5.64
C TYR A 129 20.53 2.88 -5.97
N TYR A 130 20.29 4.18 -5.77
CA TYR A 130 21.34 5.19 -5.95
C TYR A 130 22.54 4.92 -5.03
N PHE A 131 22.26 4.66 -3.75
CA PHE A 131 23.29 4.35 -2.76
C PHE A 131 24.07 3.08 -3.12
N GLU A 132 23.39 2.01 -3.54
CA GLU A 132 24.06 0.77 -3.91
C GLU A 132 24.95 0.91 -5.14
N LYS A 133 24.51 1.69 -6.14
CA LYS A 133 25.23 1.89 -7.40
C LYS A 133 26.43 2.83 -7.26
N TYR A 134 26.27 3.96 -6.58
CA TYR A 134 27.30 5.00 -6.49
C TYR A 134 28.09 4.99 -5.17
N LYS A 135 27.65 4.20 -4.18
CA LYS A 135 28.22 4.16 -2.81
C LYS A 135 28.28 5.54 -2.14
N LYS A 136 27.38 6.44 -2.53
CA LYS A 136 27.26 7.81 -2.00
C LYS A 136 25.80 8.12 -1.72
N HIS A 137 25.55 8.93 -0.71
CA HIS A 137 24.21 9.41 -0.38
C HIS A 137 23.81 10.56 -1.31
N SER A 138 22.60 10.50 -1.89
CA SER A 138 22.04 11.60 -2.68
C SER A 138 21.28 12.57 -1.78
N TYR A 139 21.93 13.68 -1.43
CA TYR A 139 21.33 14.75 -0.64
C TYR A 139 20.19 15.46 -1.37
N PHE A 140 20.28 15.56 -2.69
CA PHE A 140 19.23 16.15 -3.53
C PHE A 140 17.93 15.34 -3.48
N LEU A 141 18.02 14.00 -3.58
CA LEU A 141 16.83 13.14 -3.44
C LEU A 141 16.17 13.29 -2.08
N LEU A 142 16.98 13.37 -1.01
CA LEU A 142 16.46 13.54 0.35
C LEU A 142 15.72 14.88 0.52
N LEU A 143 16.21 15.96 -0.09
CA LEU A 143 15.52 17.25 -0.08
C LEU A 143 14.19 17.16 -0.86
N LEU A 144 14.18 16.49 -2.01
CA LEU A 144 12.98 16.31 -2.82
C LEU A 144 11.91 15.50 -2.07
N PHE A 145 12.31 14.48 -1.32
CA PHE A 145 11.39 13.65 -0.53
C PHE A 145 10.66 14.43 0.56
N LEU A 146 11.26 15.51 1.06
CA LEU A 146 10.64 16.36 2.08
C LEU A 146 9.34 16.97 1.57
N LEU A 147 9.22 17.20 0.26
CA LEU A 147 8.05 17.84 -0.34
C LEU A 147 6.94 16.85 -0.71
N ILE A 148 7.22 15.55 -0.67
CA ILE A 148 6.29 14.52 -1.16
C ILE A 148 5.25 14.21 -0.10
N ASP A 149 5.69 13.76 1.07
CA ASP A 149 4.81 13.17 2.09
C ASP A 149 5.44 13.24 3.48
N ASN A 150 4.60 13.23 4.52
CA ASN A 150 5.02 13.26 5.91
C ASN A 150 5.72 11.96 6.36
N SER A 151 5.44 10.83 5.68
CA SER A 151 6.02 9.54 6.03
C SER A 151 7.56 9.53 5.96
N PHE A 152 8.16 10.40 5.13
CA PHE A 152 9.62 10.49 4.97
C PHE A 152 10.38 10.88 6.22
N ALA A 153 9.71 11.39 7.26
CA ALA A 153 10.28 11.51 8.60
C ALA A 153 10.89 10.19 9.09
N VAL A 154 10.24 9.06 8.82
CA VAL A 154 10.73 7.73 9.20
C VAL A 154 12.02 7.39 8.45
N LEU A 155 12.12 7.73 7.16
CA LEU A 155 13.35 7.56 6.39
C LEU A 155 14.49 8.39 6.97
N TYR A 156 14.26 9.66 7.29
CA TYR A 156 15.30 10.52 7.83
C TYR A 156 15.81 10.01 9.17
N LEU A 157 14.91 9.55 10.05
CA LEU A 157 15.30 8.94 11.31
C LEU A 157 16.07 7.63 11.10
N SER A 158 15.70 6.83 10.09
CA SER A 158 16.45 5.62 9.74
C SER A 158 17.88 5.91 9.27
N LEU A 159 18.05 6.98 8.47
CA LEU A 159 19.35 7.43 7.97
C LEU A 159 20.19 8.05 9.07
N PHE A 160 19.56 8.70 10.04
CA PHE A 160 20.23 9.17 11.25
C PHE A 160 20.87 7.99 12.01
N PHE A 161 20.13 6.92 12.30
CA PHE A 161 20.70 5.74 12.96
C PHE A 161 21.76 5.03 12.11
N TYR A 162 21.56 4.96 10.78
CA TYR A 162 22.57 4.44 9.86
C TYR A 162 23.87 5.26 9.90
N SER A 163 23.77 6.59 9.91
CA SER A 163 24.91 7.51 9.92
C SER A 163 25.76 7.39 11.20
N ILE A 164 25.14 7.09 12.35
CA ILE A 164 25.85 6.82 13.60
C ILE A 164 26.73 5.58 13.44
N LYS A 165 26.21 4.52 12.80
CA LYS A 165 26.97 3.28 12.57
C LYS A 165 28.17 3.48 11.64
N GLU A 166 27.97 4.22 10.56
CA GLU A 166 29.02 4.50 9.56
C GLU A 166 29.95 5.66 9.95
N ASN A 167 29.69 6.35 11.07
CA ASN A 167 30.37 7.58 11.50
C ASN A 167 30.34 8.71 10.45
N ASP A 168 29.32 8.76 9.57
CA ASP A 168 29.15 9.83 8.59
C ASP A 168 28.46 11.05 9.21
N LYS A 169 29.27 11.98 9.71
CA LYS A 169 28.80 13.24 10.32
C LYS A 169 27.94 14.08 9.37
N LYS A 170 28.20 14.04 8.07
CA LYS A 170 27.48 14.87 7.09
C LYS A 170 26.06 14.34 6.92
N LEU A 171 25.89 13.03 6.75
CA LEU A 171 24.58 12.41 6.68
C LEU A 171 23.82 12.57 8.01
N LEU A 172 24.52 12.49 9.14
CA LEU A 172 23.94 12.62 10.48
C LEU A 172 23.24 13.97 10.66
N TYR A 173 23.96 15.08 10.47
CA TYR A 173 23.36 16.41 10.62
C TYR A 173 22.28 16.68 9.58
N PHE A 174 22.51 16.26 8.33
CA PHE A 174 21.55 16.51 7.26
C PHE A 174 20.23 15.76 7.46
N SER A 175 20.29 14.49 7.85
CA SER A 175 19.10 13.68 8.16
C SER A 175 18.36 14.20 9.39
N LEU A 176 19.08 14.65 10.42
CA LEU A 176 18.49 15.23 11.62
C LEU A 176 17.76 16.55 11.32
N ILE A 177 18.36 17.44 10.53
CA ILE A 177 17.72 18.69 10.10
C ILE A 177 16.46 18.40 9.28
N LEU A 178 16.53 17.48 8.31
CA LEU A 178 15.37 17.11 7.50
C LEU A 178 14.26 16.46 8.31
N PHE A 179 14.62 15.65 9.32
CA PHE A 179 13.66 15.07 10.25
C PHE A 179 12.89 16.17 11.00
N PHE A 180 13.58 17.12 11.63
CA PHE A 180 12.92 18.21 12.33
C PHE A 180 12.10 19.11 11.41
N LEU A 181 12.59 19.38 10.21
CA LEU A 181 11.87 20.17 9.22
C LEU A 181 10.60 19.46 8.73
N SER A 182 10.66 18.15 8.51
CA SER A 182 9.50 17.33 8.17
C SER A 182 8.45 17.34 9.29
N MET A 183 8.89 17.17 10.54
CA MET A 183 8.03 17.28 11.73
C MET A 183 7.40 18.67 11.86
N PHE A 184 8.13 19.73 11.52
CA PHE A 184 7.63 21.11 11.60
C PHE A 184 6.59 21.43 10.53
N ILE A 185 6.80 20.97 9.29
CA ILE A 185 5.90 21.25 8.15
C ILE A 185 4.62 20.44 8.25
N TYR A 186 4.72 19.14 8.50
CA TYR A 186 3.57 18.23 8.43
C TYR A 186 2.96 17.92 9.80
N GLY A 187 3.79 17.92 10.85
CA GLY A 187 3.40 17.43 12.17
C GLY A 187 3.07 15.94 12.22
N PHE A 188 3.00 15.40 13.43
CA PHE A 188 2.25 14.18 13.69
C PHE A 188 1.06 14.57 14.57
N SER A 189 -0.14 14.12 14.19
CA SER A 189 -1.31 14.26 15.06
C SER A 189 -1.02 13.48 16.35
N THR A 190 -0.82 14.21 17.44
CA THR A 190 -0.58 13.66 18.79
C THR A 190 -1.83 13.77 19.66
N ASP A 191 -2.99 13.69 19.01
CA ASP A 191 -4.29 13.82 19.64
C ASP A 191 -4.79 12.50 20.21
N GLY A 192 -5.42 12.57 21.38
CA GLY A 192 -6.15 11.47 21.99
C GLY A 192 -5.61 11.05 23.36
N LYS A 193 -6.49 10.42 24.13
CA LYS A 193 -6.11 9.78 25.39
C LYS A 193 -5.25 8.56 25.08
N PRO A 194 -4.14 8.32 25.81
CA PRO A 194 -3.28 7.18 25.56
C PRO A 194 -4.09 5.88 25.67
N ARG A 195 -4.13 5.10 24.59
CA ARG A 195 -4.75 3.78 24.52
C ARG A 195 -3.81 2.85 23.78
N GLY A 196 -3.71 1.60 24.24
CA GLY A 196 -2.87 0.60 23.58
C GLY A 196 -3.51 0.14 22.28
N PHE A 197 -2.80 0.31 21.16
CA PHE A 197 -3.19 -0.19 19.83
C PHE A 197 -2.19 -1.23 19.28
N LEU A 198 -1.29 -1.74 20.13
CA LEU A 198 -0.22 -2.66 19.71
C LEU A 198 -0.75 -3.89 18.95
N ILE A 199 -1.80 -4.51 19.46
CA ILE A 199 -2.40 -5.70 18.82
C ILE A 199 -2.94 -5.36 17.44
N ASP A 200 -3.61 -4.20 17.30
CA ASP A 200 -4.12 -3.72 16.02
C ASP A 200 -2.96 -3.45 15.04
N THR A 201 -1.90 -2.79 15.48
CA THR A 201 -0.70 -2.50 14.67
C THR A 201 -0.03 -3.79 14.18
N VAL A 202 0.19 -4.76 15.07
CA VAL A 202 0.76 -6.07 14.73
C VAL A 202 -0.14 -6.84 13.76
N ALA A 203 -1.46 -6.81 13.96
CA ALA A 203 -2.42 -7.47 13.07
C ALA A 203 -2.44 -6.83 11.66
N ILE A 204 -2.33 -5.51 11.55
CA ILE A 204 -2.25 -4.82 10.26
C ILE A 204 -0.95 -5.20 9.54
N TYR A 205 0.21 -5.22 10.23
CA TYR A 205 1.46 -5.68 9.63
C TYR A 205 1.38 -7.14 9.17
N ALA A 206 0.79 -8.02 9.97
CA ALA A 206 0.56 -9.41 9.60
C ALA A 206 -0.32 -9.52 8.33
N THR A 207 -1.29 -8.63 8.16
CA THR A 207 -2.13 -8.58 6.95
C THR A 207 -1.35 -8.08 5.73
N ILE A 208 -0.55 -7.02 5.89
CA ILE A 208 0.28 -6.42 4.83
C ILE A 208 1.33 -7.40 4.31
N PHE A 209 1.95 -8.18 5.20
CA PHE A 209 3.03 -9.11 4.84
C PHE A 209 2.58 -10.54 4.53
N SER A 210 1.38 -10.94 4.95
CA SER A 210 1.01 -12.32 5.32
C SER A 210 1.52 -12.68 6.73
N PRO A 211 0.69 -13.28 7.62
CA PRO A 211 1.04 -13.45 9.03
C PRO A 211 2.34 -14.23 9.27
N ILE A 212 2.55 -15.29 8.50
CA ILE A 212 3.73 -16.16 8.66
C ILE A 212 4.99 -15.47 8.15
N LEU A 213 4.89 -14.73 7.04
CA LEU A 213 6.00 -13.92 6.53
C LEU A 213 6.36 -12.81 7.51
N PHE A 214 5.38 -12.17 8.13
CA PHE A 214 5.62 -11.11 9.11
C PHE A 214 6.38 -11.64 10.34
N LEU A 215 5.94 -12.77 10.90
CA LEU A 215 6.65 -13.40 12.02
C LEU A 215 8.08 -13.79 11.64
N TYR A 216 8.26 -14.35 10.44
CA TYR A 216 9.58 -14.68 9.95
C TYR A 216 10.43 -13.42 9.71
N PHE A 217 9.85 -12.34 9.23
CA PHE A 217 10.51 -11.06 9.05
C PHE A 217 11.10 -10.53 10.37
N ILE A 218 10.31 -10.52 11.46
CA ILE A 218 10.78 -10.14 12.81
C ILE A 218 12.00 -10.97 13.21
N TYR A 219 11.92 -12.29 13.04
CA TYR A 219 13.04 -13.19 13.32
C TYR A 219 14.29 -12.83 12.48
N THR A 220 14.13 -12.54 11.19
CA THR A 220 15.27 -12.22 10.31
C THR A 220 15.94 -10.91 10.67
N VAL A 221 15.18 -9.88 11.02
CA VAL A 221 15.72 -8.58 11.43
C VAL A 221 16.45 -8.71 12.76
N TYR A 222 15.88 -9.44 13.72
CA TYR A 222 16.54 -9.79 14.98
C TYR A 222 17.84 -10.58 14.77
N ARG A 223 17.81 -11.60 13.90
CA ARG A 223 19.01 -12.41 13.61
C ARG A 223 20.11 -11.61 12.92
N ALA A 224 19.76 -10.73 11.99
CA ALA A 224 20.72 -9.82 11.36
C ALA A 224 21.38 -8.91 12.40
N ALA A 225 20.64 -8.48 13.42
CA ALA A 225 21.18 -7.70 14.53
C ALA A 225 22.24 -8.49 15.32
N ILE A 226 21.99 -9.76 15.64
CA ILE A 226 22.94 -10.64 16.35
C ILE A 226 24.20 -10.88 15.51
N LYS A 227 24.03 -11.13 14.22
CA LYS A 227 25.15 -11.39 13.29
C LYS A 227 25.95 -10.15 12.90
N GLN A 228 25.49 -8.96 13.30
CA GLN A 228 26.04 -7.67 12.89
C GLN A 228 26.08 -7.44 11.37
N GLU A 229 25.18 -8.10 10.63
CA GLU A 229 25.03 -7.92 9.17
C GLU A 229 24.08 -6.73 8.90
N TYR A 230 24.54 -5.53 9.23
CA TYR A 230 23.74 -4.31 9.10
C TYR A 230 23.89 -3.69 7.70
N ASN A 231 22.88 -3.85 6.86
CA ASN A 231 22.80 -3.13 5.59
C ASN A 231 21.87 -1.92 5.71
N LEU A 232 21.96 -0.97 4.78
CA LEU A 232 21.06 0.20 4.72
C LEU A 232 19.57 -0.22 4.77
N SER A 233 19.17 -1.22 4.00
CA SER A 233 17.79 -1.76 4.02
C SER A 233 17.39 -2.29 5.40
N TRP A 234 18.32 -2.87 6.17
CA TRP A 234 18.04 -3.34 7.52
C TRP A 234 17.70 -2.16 8.43
N TYR A 235 18.49 -1.08 8.39
CA TYR A 235 18.24 0.13 9.18
C TYR A 235 16.91 0.78 8.82
N ILE A 236 16.61 0.92 7.53
CA ILE A 236 15.32 1.48 7.06
C ILE A 236 14.15 0.66 7.61
N SER A 237 14.20 -0.67 7.50
CA SER A 237 13.07 -1.50 7.91
C SER A 237 12.94 -1.68 9.43
N ILE A 238 14.03 -1.84 10.18
CA ILE A 238 13.95 -2.03 11.64
C ILE A 238 13.53 -0.75 12.35
N THR A 239 14.01 0.41 11.90
CA THR A 239 13.66 1.68 12.53
C THR A 239 12.18 1.99 12.32
N ALA A 240 11.65 1.76 11.13
CA ALA A 240 10.22 1.90 10.85
C ALA A 240 9.36 0.94 11.69
N LEU A 241 9.75 -0.33 11.77
CA LEU A 241 9.02 -1.33 12.56
C LEU A 241 9.08 -1.03 14.07
N PHE A 242 10.25 -0.64 14.57
CA PHE A 242 10.44 -0.34 15.98
C PHE A 242 9.68 0.93 16.38
N LEU A 243 9.77 2.00 15.57
CA LEU A 243 9.06 3.24 15.85
C LEU A 243 7.54 3.03 15.85
N SER A 244 7.02 2.27 14.88
CA SER A 244 5.59 2.01 14.81
C SER A 244 5.11 1.21 16.03
N ILE A 245 5.86 0.21 16.49
CA ILE A 245 5.53 -0.53 17.72
C ILE A 245 5.58 0.39 18.94
N VAL A 246 6.62 1.21 19.10
CA VAL A 246 6.76 2.13 20.24
C VAL A 246 5.61 3.14 20.29
N ILE A 247 5.27 3.74 19.16
CA ILE A 247 4.16 4.71 19.07
C ILE A 247 2.80 4.02 19.32
N SER A 248 2.64 2.76 18.91
CA SER A 248 1.40 2.00 19.08
C SER A 248 0.98 1.75 20.53
N PHE A 249 1.91 1.85 21.49
CA PHE A 249 1.58 1.79 22.92
C PHE A 249 0.76 2.99 23.39
N ARG A 250 0.93 4.15 22.74
CA ARG A 250 0.27 5.39 23.12
C ARG A 250 -0.90 5.73 22.21
N GLN A 251 -0.75 5.56 20.90
CA GLN A 251 -1.70 6.06 19.91
C GLN A 251 -1.83 5.13 18.70
N ARG A 252 -2.92 5.29 17.95
CA ARG A 252 -3.09 4.54 16.70
C ARG A 252 -2.07 5.03 15.68
N VAL A 253 -1.37 4.09 15.05
CA VAL A 253 -0.37 4.37 14.03
C VAL A 253 -1.00 4.25 12.65
N TYR A 254 -0.81 5.26 11.80
CA TYR A 254 -1.09 5.15 10.38
C TYR A 254 -0.04 4.26 9.75
N ILE A 255 -0.35 2.96 9.62
CA ILE A 255 0.61 1.96 9.13
C ILE A 255 1.08 2.27 7.71
N GLU A 256 0.30 3.03 6.96
CA GLU A 256 0.62 3.56 5.62
C GLU A 256 1.92 4.39 5.64
N ASP A 257 2.23 5.06 6.75
CA ASP A 257 3.45 5.87 6.92
C ASP A 257 4.68 5.01 7.25
N PHE A 258 4.50 3.76 7.69
CA PHE A 258 5.59 2.92 8.20
C PHE A 258 5.86 1.68 7.36
N ALA A 259 4.80 0.98 6.94
CA ALA A 259 4.88 -0.25 6.16
C ALA A 259 5.72 -0.13 4.87
N PRO A 260 5.68 0.99 4.11
CA PRO A 260 6.56 1.18 2.96
C PRO A 260 8.03 0.84 3.24
N TYR A 261 8.54 1.29 4.39
CA TYR A 261 9.93 1.11 4.79
C TYR A 261 10.24 -0.32 5.27
N VAL A 262 9.28 -0.98 5.92
CA VAL A 262 9.42 -2.35 6.40
C VAL A 262 9.57 -3.32 5.22
N VAL A 263 8.81 -3.11 4.14
CA VAL A 263 8.79 -3.99 2.96
C VAL A 263 10.13 -3.99 2.19
N ILE A 264 10.93 -2.93 2.32
CA ILE A 264 12.27 -2.86 1.69
C ILE A 264 13.20 -3.97 2.21
N GLY A 265 12.95 -4.51 3.41
CA GLY A 265 13.73 -5.59 4.02
C GLY A 265 13.44 -6.99 3.48
N VAL A 266 12.54 -7.16 2.49
CA VAL A 266 12.21 -8.48 1.92
C VAL A 266 13.43 -9.25 1.38
N PRO A 267 14.37 -8.65 0.63
CA PRO A 267 15.55 -9.37 0.15
C PRO A 267 16.41 -9.94 1.28
N LEU A 268 16.55 -9.20 2.38
CA LEU A 268 17.26 -9.67 3.57
C LEU A 268 16.60 -10.93 4.12
N MET A 269 15.28 -10.88 4.32
CA MET A 269 14.50 -11.99 4.85
C MET A 269 14.70 -13.27 4.01
N ILE A 270 14.59 -13.15 2.68
CA ILE A 270 14.73 -14.28 1.76
C ILE A 270 16.16 -14.82 1.74
N LYS A 271 17.18 -13.94 1.78
CA LYS A 271 18.59 -14.35 1.88
C LYS A 271 18.85 -15.15 3.15
N THR A 272 18.36 -14.69 4.31
CA THR A 272 18.52 -15.40 5.58
C THR A 272 17.82 -16.77 5.55
N PHE A 273 16.64 -16.86 4.92
CA PHE A 273 15.93 -18.13 4.76
C PHE A 273 16.73 -19.13 3.92
N LEU A 274 17.14 -18.71 2.72
CA LEU A 274 17.83 -19.58 1.77
C LEU A 274 19.21 -20.02 2.29
N HIS A 275 19.93 -19.14 2.98
CA HIS A 275 21.15 -19.50 3.67
C HIS A 275 20.88 -20.60 4.71
N SER A 276 19.89 -20.41 5.58
CA SER A 276 19.52 -21.38 6.61
C SER A 276 19.10 -22.72 6.01
N TYR A 277 18.33 -22.69 4.93
CA TYR A 277 17.89 -23.86 4.22
C TYR A 277 19.06 -24.67 3.64
N ARG A 278 20.04 -24.01 3.03
CA ARG A 278 21.13 -24.67 2.29
C ARG A 278 22.23 -25.26 3.15
N VAL A 279 22.52 -24.67 4.31
CA VAL A 279 23.55 -25.19 5.23
C VAL A 279 23.19 -26.58 5.77
N ARG A 280 21.91 -26.96 5.73
CA ARG A 280 21.43 -28.27 6.23
C ARG A 280 21.50 -29.35 5.15
N LEU A 281 21.70 -30.60 5.57
CA LEU A 281 21.57 -31.78 4.70
C LEU A 281 20.10 -32.02 4.30
N LYS A 282 19.88 -32.73 3.20
CA LYS A 282 18.54 -32.96 2.62
C LYS A 282 17.54 -33.55 3.62
N GLU A 283 17.98 -34.45 4.49
CA GLU A 283 17.16 -35.09 5.52
C GLU A 283 16.64 -34.09 6.56
N PHE A 284 17.47 -33.15 6.99
CA PHE A 284 17.13 -32.10 7.96
C PHE A 284 16.43 -30.88 7.35
N ARG A 285 16.12 -30.91 6.04
CA ARG A 285 15.39 -29.83 5.36
C ARG A 285 13.87 -29.97 5.43
N LYS A 286 13.34 -31.11 5.89
CA LYS A 286 11.89 -31.39 5.91
C LYS A 286 11.08 -30.27 6.57
N THR A 287 11.46 -29.84 7.77
CA THR A 287 10.76 -28.76 8.48
C THR A 287 10.80 -27.43 7.73
N TYR A 288 11.94 -27.07 7.13
CA TYR A 288 12.07 -25.84 6.33
C TYR A 288 11.25 -25.88 5.04
N ASN A 289 11.16 -27.05 4.40
CA ASN A 289 10.30 -27.25 3.24
C ASN A 289 8.83 -27.09 3.60
N ILE A 290 8.39 -27.70 4.71
CA ILE A 290 7.02 -27.54 5.22
C ILE A 290 6.75 -26.07 5.52
N LEU A 291 7.63 -25.40 6.28
CA LEU A 291 7.48 -23.98 6.58
C LEU A 291 7.43 -23.12 5.31
N ALA A 292 8.27 -23.38 4.31
CA ALA A 292 8.22 -22.68 3.03
C ALA A 292 6.89 -22.88 2.31
N ILE A 293 6.40 -24.12 2.22
CA ILE A 293 5.11 -24.44 1.59
C ILE A 293 3.96 -23.75 2.31
N VAL A 294 3.94 -23.80 3.63
CA VAL A 294 2.92 -23.14 4.45
C VAL A 294 2.99 -21.61 4.29
N THR A 295 4.19 -21.05 4.24
CA THR A 295 4.38 -19.59 4.04
C THR A 295 3.91 -19.14 2.67
N VAL A 296 4.28 -19.86 1.61
CA VAL A 296 3.89 -19.54 0.23
C VAL A 296 2.39 -19.74 0.03
N SER A 297 1.80 -20.82 0.56
CA SER A 297 0.36 -21.04 0.48
C SER A 297 -0.42 -19.94 1.22
N MET A 298 0.02 -19.54 2.43
CA MET A 298 -0.61 -18.44 3.15
C MET A 298 -0.47 -17.10 2.42
N LEU A 299 0.67 -16.82 1.80
CA LEU A 299 0.85 -15.64 0.96
C LEU A 299 -0.13 -15.66 -0.22
N LEU A 300 -0.23 -16.77 -0.95
CA LEU A 300 -1.14 -16.91 -2.08
C LEU A 300 -2.61 -16.76 -1.67
N ILE A 301 -3.02 -17.36 -0.55
CA ILE A 301 -4.37 -17.20 0.00
C ILE A 301 -4.64 -15.73 0.29
N ASN A 302 -3.72 -15.03 0.97
CA ASN A 302 -3.89 -13.61 1.26
C ASN A 302 -3.99 -12.76 -0.01
N VAL A 303 -3.17 -13.03 -1.03
CA VAL A 303 -3.26 -12.35 -2.33
C VAL A 303 -4.61 -12.57 -2.99
N VAL A 304 -5.10 -13.81 -3.01
CA VAL A 304 -6.43 -14.13 -3.56
C VAL A 304 -7.51 -13.40 -2.77
N LEU A 305 -7.43 -13.33 -1.44
CA LEU A 305 -8.38 -12.59 -0.61
C LEU A 305 -8.35 -11.08 -0.88
N THR A 306 -7.16 -10.51 -1.10
CA THR A 306 -7.00 -9.09 -1.46
C THR A 306 -7.59 -8.79 -2.84
N LEU A 307 -7.38 -9.67 -3.83
CA LEU A 307 -7.86 -9.49 -5.20
C LEU A 307 -9.34 -9.89 -5.38
N VAL A 308 -9.82 -10.92 -4.68
CA VAL A 308 -11.17 -11.49 -4.80
C VAL A 308 -11.94 -11.21 -3.49
N ASN A 309 -12.24 -9.93 -3.30
CA ASN A 309 -12.79 -9.39 -2.05
C ASN A 309 -14.33 -9.40 -1.98
N LYS A 310 -15.06 -9.32 -3.10
CA LYS A 310 -16.54 -9.30 -3.12
C LYS A 310 -17.20 -10.55 -2.48
N PRO A 311 -16.74 -11.79 -2.71
CA PRO A 311 -17.35 -12.98 -2.08
C PRO A 311 -17.29 -13.00 -0.55
N LEU A 312 -16.35 -12.25 0.06
CA LEU A 312 -16.20 -12.21 1.52
C LEU A 312 -17.45 -11.71 2.24
N TYR A 313 -18.29 -10.89 1.57
CA TYR A 313 -19.52 -10.37 2.17
C TYR A 313 -20.58 -11.44 2.49
N LEU A 314 -20.49 -12.62 1.87
CA LEU A 314 -21.35 -13.75 2.21
C LEU A 314 -21.00 -14.33 3.59
N ILE A 315 -19.70 -14.39 3.90
CA ILE A 315 -19.17 -15.04 5.10
C ILE A 315 -19.11 -14.05 6.28
N LEU A 316 -18.90 -12.76 5.99
CA LEU A 316 -18.75 -11.72 7.00
C LEU A 316 -20.07 -11.45 7.75
N PRO A 317 -20.06 -11.49 9.11
CA PRO A 317 -21.24 -11.15 9.90
C PRO A 317 -21.59 -9.66 9.78
N ASN A 318 -20.58 -8.78 9.71
CA ASN A 318 -20.74 -7.33 9.56
C ASN A 318 -19.93 -6.81 8.36
N PRO A 319 -20.53 -6.72 7.16
CA PRO A 319 -19.88 -6.25 5.93
C PRO A 319 -19.27 -4.85 6.02
N THR A 320 -19.89 -3.94 6.78
CA THR A 320 -19.48 -2.53 6.91
C THR A 320 -18.14 -2.35 7.62
N LYS A 321 -17.71 -3.32 8.44
CA LYS A 321 -16.41 -3.29 9.12
C LYS A 321 -15.24 -3.68 8.22
N HIS A 322 -15.52 -4.25 7.05
CA HIS A 322 -14.47 -4.68 6.12
C HIS A 322 -13.90 -3.47 5.37
N PHE A 323 -12.57 -3.33 5.32
CA PHE A 323 -11.90 -2.15 4.75
C PHE A 323 -12.31 -1.86 3.29
N VAL A 324 -12.55 -2.90 2.49
CA VAL A 324 -12.93 -2.77 1.08
C VAL A 324 -14.36 -2.22 0.90
N TYR A 325 -15.22 -2.30 1.91
CA TYR A 325 -16.61 -1.83 1.80
C TYR A 325 -16.71 -0.36 1.34
N GLN A 326 -15.75 0.47 1.75
CA GLN A 326 -15.66 1.89 1.35
C GLN A 326 -15.33 2.11 -0.13
N TYR A 327 -14.90 1.07 -0.85
CA TYR A 327 -14.51 1.11 -2.25
C TYR A 327 -15.52 0.40 -3.15
N HIS A 328 -16.67 -0.01 -2.62
CA HIS A 328 -17.71 -0.67 -3.40
C HIS A 328 -18.96 0.22 -3.52
N PHE A 329 -19.88 -0.19 -4.41
CA PHE A 329 -21.26 0.30 -4.55
C PHE A 329 -21.47 1.61 -5.30
N ILE A 330 -20.57 2.60 -5.25
CA ILE A 330 -20.90 3.93 -5.78
C ILE A 330 -20.95 3.99 -7.31
N GLU A 331 -20.07 3.27 -7.99
CA GLU A 331 -20.12 3.18 -9.45
C GLU A 331 -21.43 2.51 -9.92
N GLU A 332 -21.81 1.41 -9.27
CA GLU A 332 -23.06 0.68 -9.53
C GLU A 332 -24.27 1.57 -9.25
N LEU A 333 -24.26 2.30 -8.13
CA LEU A 333 -25.29 3.30 -7.79
C LEU A 333 -25.38 4.39 -8.87
N SER A 334 -24.25 4.94 -9.29
CA SER A 334 -24.21 5.98 -10.31
C SER A 334 -24.79 5.49 -11.63
N ASN A 335 -24.46 4.27 -12.03
CA ASN A 335 -24.99 3.65 -13.23
C ASN A 335 -26.51 3.41 -13.14
N GLU A 336 -27.05 3.01 -11.97
CA GLU A 336 -28.50 2.88 -11.78
C GLU A 336 -29.22 4.23 -11.84
N LEU A 337 -28.66 5.28 -11.22
CA LEU A 337 -29.22 6.64 -11.25
C LEU A 337 -29.21 7.21 -12.68
N LYS A 338 -28.11 7.02 -13.42
CA LYS A 338 -28.01 7.44 -14.83
C LYS A 338 -28.98 6.71 -15.73
N LYS A 339 -29.19 5.40 -15.55
CA LYS A 339 -30.20 4.62 -16.29
C LYS A 339 -31.62 5.16 -16.08
N LYS A 340 -31.88 5.78 -14.93
CA LYS A 340 -33.15 6.44 -14.58
C LYS A 340 -33.20 7.92 -15.01
N ASN A 341 -32.19 8.40 -15.75
CA ASN A 341 -32.04 9.81 -16.15
C ASN A 341 -31.96 10.80 -14.97
N ILE A 342 -31.43 10.36 -13.82
CA ILE A 342 -31.24 11.20 -12.64
C ILE A 342 -29.81 11.73 -12.63
N ASN A 343 -29.63 12.99 -13.01
CA ASN A 343 -28.31 13.63 -13.12
C ASN A 343 -28.00 14.65 -12.01
N GLY A 344 -29.05 15.19 -11.36
CA GLY A 344 -28.94 16.21 -10.32
C GLY A 344 -29.55 15.71 -9.01
N LEU A 345 -28.72 15.67 -7.96
CA LEU A 345 -29.06 15.10 -6.65
C LEU A 345 -28.74 16.09 -5.54
N ASN A 346 -29.57 16.14 -4.52
CA ASN A 346 -29.30 16.86 -3.28
C ASN A 346 -29.23 15.84 -2.13
N SER A 347 -28.28 16.00 -1.23
CA SER A 347 -28.12 15.13 -0.06
C SER A 347 -27.55 15.90 1.12
N PHE A 348 -27.97 15.53 2.32
CA PHE A 348 -27.25 15.92 3.54
C PHE A 348 -25.94 15.13 3.72
N ASP A 349 -25.80 13.99 3.04
CA ASP A 349 -24.60 13.15 3.08
C ASP A 349 -23.54 13.66 2.09
N LYS A 350 -22.72 14.60 2.57
CA LYS A 350 -21.61 15.19 1.78
C LYS A 350 -20.59 14.14 1.32
N GLU A 351 -20.41 13.05 2.08
CA GLU A 351 -19.46 11.99 1.71
C GLU A 351 -19.94 11.25 0.47
N LEU A 352 -21.24 10.91 0.44
CA LEU A 352 -21.87 10.26 -0.72
C LEU A 352 -21.82 11.15 -1.96
N MET A 353 -22.14 12.44 -1.80
CA MET A 353 -22.17 13.40 -2.92
C MET A 353 -20.80 13.60 -3.55
N LEU A 354 -19.74 13.73 -2.75
CA LEU A 354 -18.38 13.86 -3.27
C LEU A 354 -17.94 12.63 -4.08
N ARG A 355 -18.36 11.43 -3.68
CA ARG A 355 -18.07 10.20 -4.42
C ARG A 355 -18.88 10.11 -5.71
N LEU A 356 -20.17 10.48 -5.69
CA LEU A 356 -21.02 10.50 -6.89
C LEU A 356 -20.58 11.57 -7.91
N LYS A 357 -20.03 12.68 -7.44
CA LYS A 357 -19.44 13.73 -8.27
C LYS A 357 -18.33 13.22 -9.17
N PHE A 358 -17.51 12.28 -8.70
CA PHE A 358 -16.47 11.63 -9.51
C PHE A 358 -17.05 10.91 -10.73
N TYR A 359 -18.25 10.34 -10.60
CA TYR A 359 -18.95 9.68 -11.70
C TYR A 359 -19.84 10.65 -12.50
N GLY A 360 -19.71 11.96 -12.33
CA GLY A 360 -20.40 12.97 -13.14
C GLY A 360 -21.83 13.30 -12.68
N LEU A 361 -22.26 12.86 -11.50
CA LEU A 361 -23.53 13.29 -10.90
C LEU A 361 -23.32 14.59 -10.10
N GLN A 362 -24.07 15.64 -10.43
CA GLN A 362 -23.88 16.96 -9.82
C GLN A 362 -24.90 17.24 -8.72
N GLU A 363 -24.58 18.22 -7.87
CA GLU A 363 -25.54 18.76 -6.92
C GLU A 363 -26.69 19.44 -7.67
N GLY A 364 -27.94 19.10 -7.34
CA GLY A 364 -29.12 19.70 -7.96
C GLY A 364 -30.42 19.39 -7.23
N ASP A 365 -31.43 20.24 -7.42
CA ASP A 365 -32.66 20.25 -6.60
C ASP A 365 -33.78 19.35 -7.13
N ASN A 366 -33.50 18.44 -8.06
CA ASN A 366 -34.53 17.61 -8.69
C ASN A 366 -34.88 16.39 -7.84
N TYR A 367 -33.88 15.79 -7.21
CA TYR A 367 -34.02 14.58 -6.41
C TYR A 367 -33.22 14.70 -5.12
N PHE A 368 -33.78 14.20 -4.03
CA PHE A 368 -33.11 14.07 -2.74
C PHE A 368 -32.68 12.62 -2.52
N ILE A 369 -31.43 12.40 -2.10
CA ILE A 369 -30.85 11.08 -1.89
C ILE A 369 -30.25 10.96 -0.48
N SER A 370 -30.44 9.83 0.20
CA SER A 370 -29.89 9.60 1.54
C SER A 370 -29.54 8.14 1.76
N SER A 371 -28.40 7.91 2.41
CA SER A 371 -27.96 6.59 2.91
C SER A 371 -28.76 6.13 4.14
N LYS A 372 -29.38 7.08 4.86
CA LYS A 372 -30.29 6.83 5.99
C LYS A 372 -31.74 6.91 5.54
N GLU A 373 -32.57 6.04 6.08
CA GLU A 373 -34.00 6.06 5.86
C GLU A 373 -34.61 7.36 6.40
N PHE A 374 -35.52 7.96 5.63
CA PHE A 374 -36.22 9.19 6.01
C PHE A 374 -37.71 9.08 5.64
N TYR A 375 -38.56 9.85 6.33
CA TYR A 375 -40.01 9.79 6.12
C TYR A 375 -40.41 10.35 4.74
N ASN A 376 -41.32 9.67 4.04
CA ASN A 376 -41.79 10.01 2.67
C ASN A 376 -40.70 9.94 1.59
N TYR A 377 -39.95 8.84 1.49
CA TYR A 377 -39.17 8.52 0.30
C TYR A 377 -40.06 7.89 -0.79
N ASP A 378 -39.75 8.12 -2.05
CA ASP A 378 -40.52 7.59 -3.18
C ASP A 378 -39.97 6.24 -3.65
N GLU A 379 -38.65 6.08 -3.63
CA GLU A 379 -37.99 4.88 -4.13
C GLU A 379 -36.85 4.43 -3.21
N LYS A 380 -36.69 3.09 -3.08
CA LYS A 380 -35.58 2.45 -2.39
C LYS A 380 -34.70 1.74 -3.42
N ILE A 381 -33.45 2.18 -3.55
CA ILE A 381 -32.44 1.55 -4.39
C ILE A 381 -31.58 0.64 -3.52
N SER A 382 -31.58 -0.66 -3.80
CA SER A 382 -30.79 -1.64 -3.06
C SER A 382 -29.74 -2.29 -3.96
N ILE A 383 -28.47 -2.14 -3.62
CA ILE A 383 -27.37 -2.81 -4.30
C ILE A 383 -27.12 -4.14 -3.60
N LYS A 384 -27.26 -5.22 -4.37
CA LYS A 384 -27.19 -6.61 -3.91
C LYS A 384 -25.97 -7.30 -4.49
N TYR A 385 -25.19 -7.95 -3.65
CA TYR A 385 -24.20 -8.95 -4.09
C TYR A 385 -24.62 -10.32 -3.61
N TYR A 386 -24.63 -11.31 -4.51
CA TYR A 386 -24.99 -12.69 -4.19
C TYR A 386 -26.32 -12.79 -3.41
N ASN A 387 -27.34 -12.02 -3.82
CA ASN A 387 -28.66 -11.90 -3.19
C ASN A 387 -28.69 -11.32 -1.77
N LYS A 388 -27.56 -10.84 -1.22
CA LYS A 388 -27.51 -10.10 0.05
C LYS A 388 -27.56 -8.60 -0.23
N GLU A 389 -28.53 -7.89 0.37
CA GLU A 389 -28.57 -6.42 0.36
C GLU A 389 -27.40 -5.88 1.18
N LEU A 390 -26.50 -5.13 0.54
CA LEU A 390 -25.29 -4.63 1.18
C LEU A 390 -25.26 -3.12 1.28
N PHE A 391 -25.91 -2.42 0.35
CA PHE A 391 -25.97 -0.96 0.35
C PHE A 391 -27.36 -0.53 -0.12
N VAL A 392 -27.97 0.38 0.63
CA VAL A 392 -29.32 0.86 0.37
C VAL A 392 -29.29 2.37 0.37
N VAL A 393 -30.01 2.95 -0.59
CA VAL A 393 -30.16 4.38 -0.71
C VAL A 393 -31.64 4.70 -0.95
N TYR A 394 -32.11 5.74 -0.28
CA TYR A 394 -33.48 6.22 -0.37
C TYR A 394 -33.53 7.48 -1.23
N LEU A 395 -34.49 7.52 -2.15
CA LEU A 395 -34.64 8.59 -3.13
C LEU A 395 -36.03 9.22 -3.00
N LYS A 396 -36.08 10.56 -3.10
CA LYS A 396 -37.31 11.34 -3.16
C LYS A 396 -37.23 12.35 -4.29
N LYS A 397 -38.28 12.46 -5.09
CA LYS A 397 -38.42 13.48 -6.11
C LYS A 397 -38.88 14.78 -5.45
N LEU A 398 -38.13 15.86 -5.66
CA LEU A 398 -38.42 17.18 -5.08
C LEU A 398 -39.23 18.07 -6.03
N LYS A 399 -39.19 17.78 -7.34
CA LYS A 399 -39.92 18.49 -8.39
C LYS A 399 -40.60 17.54 -9.34
#